data_AF-A0A950P0G9-F1
#
_entry.id   AF-A0A950P0G9-F1
#
_cell.length_a   1.000
_cell.length_b   1.000
_cell.length_c   1.000
_cell.angle_alpha   90.00
_cell.angle_beta   90.00
_cell.angle_gamma   90.00
#
_symmetry.space_group_name_H-M   'P 1'
#
loop_
_entity.id
_entity.type
_entity.pdbx_description
1 polymer ?
#
loop_
_entity_poly.entity_id
_entity_poly.type
_entity_poly.pdbx_seq_one_letter_code
_entity_poly.pdbx_strand_id
1 'polypeptide(L)'
;MMALLAITRVDIANYVNALFEVYILLIFVYILFNIMFSLGLRLPYGRFTDALLNFLRDVSEPYLRIFRRFIRPIGMFDLSPMIAIFVLIFADRIIYNAIHG
;
A
#
# COMPACT_ATOMS: atom_id res chain seq x y z
N MET A 1 -14.92 -23.51 25.07
CA MET A 1 -14.64 -23.73 23.64
C MET A 1 -14.95 -22.48 22.81
N MET A 2 -16.17 -21.93 22.84
CA MET A 2 -16.55 -20.75 22.03
C MET A 2 -15.73 -19.48 22.31
N ALA A 3 -15.38 -19.20 23.56
CA ALA A 3 -14.54 -18.04 23.91
C ALA A 3 -13.11 -18.12 23.33
N LEU A 4 -12.55 -19.33 23.22
CA LEU A 4 -11.22 -19.54 22.65
C LEU A 4 -11.22 -19.31 21.13
N LEU A 5 -12.32 -19.72 20.46
CA LEU A 5 -12.52 -19.50 19.02
C LEU A 5 -12.78 -18.02 18.69
N ALA A 6 -13.42 -17.26 19.59
CA ALA A 6 -13.62 -15.83 19.40
C ALA A 6 -12.30 -15.05 19.51
N ILE A 7 -11.48 -15.34 20.53
CA ILE A 7 -10.16 -14.70 20.71
C ILE A 7 -9.29 -14.94 19.47
N THR A 8 -9.18 -16.20 19.03
CA THR A 8 -8.37 -16.54 17.85
C THR A 8 -8.83 -15.89 16.55
N ARG A 9 -10.15 -15.74 16.32
CA ARG A 9 -10.69 -15.02 15.15
C ARG A 9 -10.36 -13.53 15.16
N VAL A 10 -10.49 -12.90 16.33
CA VAL A 10 -10.13 -11.49 16.52
C VAL A 10 -8.64 -11.27 16.28
N ASP A 11 -7.79 -12.15 16.81
CA ASP A 11 -6.34 -12.09 16.61
C ASP A 11 -5.96 -12.22 15.13
N ILE A 12 -6.61 -13.13 14.39
CA ILE A 12 -6.41 -13.28 12.94
C ILE A 12 -6.85 -12.03 12.20
N ALA A 13 -8.02 -11.47 12.53
CA ALA A 13 -8.53 -10.25 11.89
C ALA A 13 -7.55 -9.08 12.10
N ASN A 14 -7.06 -8.90 13.33
CA ASN A 14 -6.10 -7.85 13.68
C ASN A 14 -4.77 -8.03 12.93
N TYR A 15 -4.28 -9.27 12.83
CA TYR A 15 -3.06 -9.57 12.09
C TYR A 15 -3.20 -9.25 10.59
N VAL A 16 -4.33 -9.63 9.98
CA VAL A 16 -4.61 -9.33 8.57
C VAL A 16 -4.71 -7.81 8.36
N ASN A 17 -5.41 -7.09 9.22
CA ASN A 17 -5.49 -5.63 9.18
C ASN A 17 -4.10 -4.98 9.26
N ALA A 18 -3.24 -5.44 10.16
CA ALA A 18 -1.87 -4.94 10.26
C ALA A 18 -1.07 -5.14 8.96
N LEU A 19 -1.29 -6.25 8.23
CA LEU A 19 -0.65 -6.45 6.92
C LEU A 19 -1.15 -5.45 5.88
N PHE A 20 -2.45 -5.17 5.84
CA PHE A 20 -3.01 -4.14 4.97
C PHE A 20 -2.46 -2.76 5.30
N GLU A 21 -2.42 -2.38 6.58
CA GLU A 21 -1.87 -1.10 7.04
C GLU A 21 -0.40 -0.92 6.62
N VAL A 22 0.44 -1.94 6.83
CA VAL A 22 1.84 -1.91 6.41
C VAL A 22 1.94 -1.77 4.89
N TYR A 23 1.12 -2.49 4.13
CA TYR A 23 1.16 -2.42 2.67
C TYR A 23 0.70 -1.05 2.14
N ILE A 24 -0.36 -0.49 2.72
CA ILE A 24 -0.84 0.87 2.43
C ILE A 24 0.26 1.88 2.74
N LEU A 25 0.96 1.74 3.87
CA LEU A 25 2.07 2.61 4.25
C LEU A 25 3.22 2.54 3.23
N LEU A 26 3.58 1.34 2.76
CA LEU A 26 4.62 1.18 1.73
C LEU A 26 4.25 1.89 0.43
N ILE A 27 3.02 1.72 -0.05
CA ILE A 27 2.52 2.42 -1.24
C ILE A 27 2.51 3.92 -1.02
N PHE A 28 2.06 4.38 0.14
CA PHE A 28 2.03 5.81 0.49
C PHE A 28 3.44 6.43 0.45
N VAL A 29 4.42 5.77 1.07
CA VAL A 29 5.83 6.21 1.05
C VAL A 29 6.38 6.22 -0.39
N TYR A 30 6.07 5.19 -1.19
CA TYR A 30 6.47 5.15 -2.61
C TYR A 30 5.90 6.34 -3.42
N ILE A 31 4.62 6.67 -3.21
CA ILE A 31 3.98 7.84 -3.85
C ILE A 31 4.65 9.13 -3.42
N LEU A 32 4.94 9.28 -2.12
CA LEU A 32 5.59 10.48 -1.60
C LEU A 32 6.94 10.70 -2.28
N PHE A 33 7.77 9.65 -2.41
CA PHE A 33 9.02 9.72 -3.16
C PHE A 33 8.81 10.09 -4.63
N ASN A 34 7.81 9.51 -5.30
CA ASN A 34 7.50 9.82 -6.69
C ASN A 34 7.15 11.31 -6.87
N ILE A 35 6.29 11.86 -5.99
CA ILE A 35 5.92 13.27 -5.97
C ILE A 35 7.13 14.15 -5.70
N MET A 36 7.99 13.80 -4.72
CA MET A 36 9.21 14.54 -4.43
C MET A 36 10.13 14.64 -5.66
N PHE A 37 10.33 13.53 -6.38
CA PHE A 37 11.12 13.54 -7.61
C PHE A 37 10.47 14.35 -8.73
N SER A 38 9.14 14.29 -8.86
CA SER A 38 8.39 15.11 -9.82
C SER A 38 8.49 16.60 -9.55
N LEU A 39 8.67 17.00 -8.29
CA LEU A 39 8.88 18.40 -7.87
C LEU A 39 10.35 18.84 -8.00
N GLY A 40 11.24 17.97 -8.50
CA GLY A 40 12.66 18.26 -8.67
C GLY A 40 13.50 18.13 -7.39
N LEU A 41 12.92 17.63 -6.29
CA LEU A 41 13.67 17.33 -5.07
C LEU A 41 14.50 16.07 -5.31
N ARG A 42 15.83 16.23 -5.35
CA ARG A 42 16.77 15.11 -5.45
C ARG A 42 17.23 14.72 -4.06
N LEU A 43 17.06 13.44 -3.72
CA LEU A 43 17.64 12.89 -2.51
C LEU A 43 19.15 12.74 -2.69
N PRO A 44 19.94 12.85 -1.61
CA PRO A 44 21.35 12.49 -1.64
C PRO A 44 21.49 11.04 -2.11
N TYR A 45 22.25 10.84 -3.18
CA TYR A 45 22.54 9.51 -3.72
C TYR A 45 23.41 8.73 -2.71
N GLY A 46 22.82 7.71 -2.09
CA GLY A 46 23.47 6.82 -1.16
C GLY A 46 23.03 5.39 -1.41
N ARG A 47 23.92 4.41 -1.18
CA ARG A 47 23.61 2.99 -1.44
C ARG A 47 22.34 2.52 -0.70
N PHE A 48 22.09 3.09 0.48
CA PHE A 48 20.88 2.80 1.26
C PHE A 48 19.61 3.41 0.66
N THR A 49 19.65 4.67 0.21
CA THR A 49 18.49 5.33 -0.40
C THR A 49 18.10 4.64 -1.71
N ASP A 50 19.08 4.26 -2.53
CA ASP A 50 18.84 3.49 -3.74
C ASP A 50 18.22 2.12 -3.43
N ALA A 51 18.72 1.40 -2.42
CA ALA A 51 18.16 0.11 -2.02
C ALA A 51 16.70 0.23 -1.54
N LEU A 52 16.40 1.24 -0.72
CA LEU A 52 15.04 1.50 -0.24
C LEU A 52 14.08 1.84 -1.39
N LEU A 53 14.49 2.71 -2.32
CA LEU A 53 13.67 3.10 -3.46
C LEU A 53 13.41 1.92 -4.40
N ASN A 54 14.43 1.10 -4.67
CA ASN A 54 14.27 -0.12 -5.45
C ASN A 54 13.30 -1.10 -4.78
N PHE A 55 13.44 -1.32 -3.47
CA PHE A 55 12.52 -2.16 -2.71
C PHE A 55 11.06 -1.65 -2.78
N LEU A 56 10.85 -0.36 -2.52
CA LEU A 56 9.52 0.26 -2.58
C LEU A 56 8.90 0.12 -3.96
N ARG A 57 9.70 0.32 -5.01
CA ARG A 57 9.27 0.14 -6.40
C ARG A 57 8.88 -1.31 -6.66
N ASP A 58 9.73 -2.27 -6.33
CA ASP A 58 9.52 -3.68 -6.66
C ASP A 58 8.29 -4.26 -5.92
N VAL A 59 7.99 -3.75 -4.72
CA VAL A 59 6.81 -4.15 -3.92
C VAL A 59 5.52 -3.43 -4.37
N SER A 60 5.60 -2.15 -4.72
CA SER A 60 4.40 -1.34 -5.03
C SER A 60 3.99 -1.44 -6.49
N GLU A 61 4.94 -1.58 -7.41
CA GLU A 61 4.71 -1.49 -8.85
C GLU A 61 3.81 -2.60 -9.42
N PRO A 62 3.89 -3.88 -9.00
CA PRO A 62 2.96 -4.91 -9.48
C PRO A 62 1.50 -4.56 -9.21
N TYR A 63 1.18 -4.04 -8.02
CA TYR A 63 -0.16 -3.63 -7.64
C TYR A 63 -0.59 -2.37 -8.37
N LEU A 64 0.25 -1.33 -8.37
CA LEU A 64 -0.05 -0.06 -9.06
C LEU A 64 -0.22 -0.24 -10.57
N ARG A 65 0.52 -1.17 -11.19
CA ARG A 65 0.41 -1.49 -12.62
C ARG A 65 -0.99 -1.94 -13.02
N ILE A 66 -1.72 -2.60 -12.12
CA ILE A 66 -3.12 -2.99 -12.37
C ILE A 66 -3.96 -1.73 -12.57
N PHE A 67 -3.84 -0.75 -11.67
CA PHE A 67 -4.59 0.51 -11.74
C PHE A 67 -4.16 1.39 -12.91
N ARG A 68 -2.87 1.43 -13.24
CA ARG A 68 -2.34 2.17 -14.41
C ARG A 68 -2.89 1.68 -15.75
N ARG A 69 -3.36 0.42 -15.83
CA ARG A 69 -4.03 -0.09 -17.05
C ARG A 69 -5.43 0.49 -17.23
N PHE A 70 -6.12 0.77 -16.12
CA PHE A 70 -7.47 1.34 -16.15
C PHE A 70 -7.45 2.87 -16.19
N ILE A 71 -6.53 3.49 -15.44
CA ILE A 71 -6.38 4.94 -15.35
C ILE A 71 -5.03 5.29 -15.97
N ARG A 72 -5.07 5.78 -17.21
CA ARG A 72 -3.86 6.30 -17.86
C ARG A 72 -3.39 7.54 -17.06
N PRO A 73 -2.07 7.68 -16.80
CA PRO A 73 -1.54 8.89 -16.20
C PRO A 73 -1.92 10.12 -17.04
N ILE A 74 -2.41 11.18 -16.38
CA ILE A 74 -2.75 12.44 -17.06
C ILE A 74 -1.55 13.38 -16.88
N GLY A 75 -0.72 13.48 -17.92
CA GLY A 75 0.54 14.23 -17.84
C GLY A 75 1.53 13.60 -16.86
N MET A 76 2.15 14.40 -15.99
CA MET A 76 3.08 13.93 -14.95
C MET A 76 2.38 13.46 -13.67
N PHE A 77 1.07 13.69 -13.53
CA PHE A 77 0.31 13.32 -12.34
C PHE A 77 -0.28 11.92 -12.49
N ASP A 78 0.26 10.98 -11.73
CA ASP A 78 -0.28 9.62 -11.63
C ASP A 78 -1.36 9.60 -10.54
N LEU A 79 -2.64 9.59 -10.93
CA LEU A 79 -3.78 9.43 -10.01
C LEU A 79 -4.05 7.95 -9.65
N SER A 80 -3.44 7.01 -10.39
CA SER A 80 -3.61 5.58 -10.13
C SER A 80 -3.27 5.15 -8.70
N PRO A 81 -2.26 5.72 -8.01
CA PRO A 81 -1.90 5.29 -6.67
C PRO A 81 -2.90 5.72 -5.60
N MET A 82 -3.56 6.87 -5.78
CA MET A 82 -4.63 7.29 -4.87
C MET A 82 -5.78 6.29 -4.90
N ILE A 83 -6.21 5.91 -6.11
CA ILE A 83 -7.28 4.93 -6.29
C ILE A 83 -6.87 3.55 -5.77
N ALA A 84 -5.61 3.16 -5.99
CA ALA A 84 -5.06 1.92 -5.47
C ALA A 84 -5.12 1.84 -3.93
N ILE A 85 -4.83 2.95 -3.24
CA ILE A 85 -4.97 3.06 -1.77
C ILE A 85 -6.44 2.98 -1.35
N PHE A 86 -7.34 3.70 -2.03
CA PHE A 86 -8.77 3.62 -1.70
C PHE A 86 -9.29 2.18 -1.80
N VAL A 87 -8.94 1.47 -2.87
CA VAL A 87 -9.34 0.07 -3.05
C VAL A 87 -8.77 -0.83 -1.95
N LEU A 88 -7.52 -0.62 -1.52
CA LEU A 88 -6.95 -1.36 -0.39
C LEU A 88 -7.70 -1.12 0.91
N ILE A 89 -8.02 0.14 1.23
CA ILE A 89 -8.77 0.49 2.45
C ILE A 89 -10.15 -0.18 2.46
N PHE A 90 -10.84 -0.20 1.32
CA PHE A 90 -12.12 -0.89 1.22
C PHE A 90 -11.97 -2.41 1.36
N ALA A 91 -10.97 -3.00 0.70
CA ALA A 91 -10.71 -4.44 0.80
C ALA A 91 -10.38 -4.85 2.24
N ASP A 92 -9.52 -4.09 2.91
CA ASP A 92 -9.15 -4.29 4.30
C ASP A 92 -10.38 -4.29 5.23
N ARG A 93 -11.22 -3.25 5.17
CA ARG A 93 -12.45 -3.17 5.98
C ARG A 93 -13.41 -4.33 5.73
N ILE A 94 -13.58 -4.74 4.48
CA ILE A 94 -14.46 -5.87 4.13
C ILE A 94 -13.90 -7.17 4.74
N ILE A 95 -12.60 -7.42 4.56
CA ILE A 95 -11.93 -8.64 5.03
C ILE A 95 -11.89 -8.68 6.56
N TYR A 96 -11.52 -7.57 7.21
CA TYR A 96 -11.50 -7.47 8.65
C TYR A 96 -12.87 -7.80 9.25
N ASN A 97 -13.93 -7.16 8.75
CA ASN A 97 -15.29 -7.41 9.23
C ASN A 97 -15.77 -8.84 8.96
N ALA A 98 -15.35 -9.46 7.85
CA ALA A 98 -15.70 -10.85 7.52
C ALA A 98 -14.97 -11.89 8.40
N ILE A 99 -13.81 -11.55 8.95
CA ILE A 99 -13.05 -12.44 9.86
C ILE A 99 -13.49 -12.22 11.31
N HIS A 100 -13.76 -10.96 11.68
CA HIS A 100 -14.08 -10.54 13.03
C HIS A 100 -15.56 -10.78 13.40
N GLY A 101 -16.48 -10.58 12.44
CA GLY A 101 -17.92 -10.85 12.58
C GLY A 101 -18.26 -12.33 12.49
#